data_AF-A0A353TDG5-F1
#
_entry.id   AF-A0A353TDG5-F1
#
_cell.length_a   1.000
_cell.length_b   1.000
_cell.length_c   1.000
_cell.angle_alpha   90.00
_cell.angle_beta   90.00
_cell.angle_gamma   90.00
#
_symmetry.space_group_name_H-M   'P 1'
#
loop_
_entity.id
_entity.type
_entity.pdbx_description
1 polymer ?
#
loop_
_entity_poly.entity_id
_entity_poly.type
_entity_poly.pdbx_seq_one_letter_code
_entity_poly.pdbx_strand_id
1 'polypeptide(L)' 'GKVVNIPSYSVRAGEVVGVREKSKSLEVISNALTGFNHSKYPWLEWDRAS' A
#
# COMPACT_ATOMS: atom_id res chain seq x y z
N GLY A 1 5.92 -7.75 8.80
CA GLY A 1 6.20 -6.29 8.75
C GLY A 1 5.96 -5.65 10.10
N LYS A 2 6.48 -4.44 10.32
CA LYS A 2 6.21 -3.62 11.51
C LYS A 2 5.04 -2.69 11.23
N VAL A 3 4.11 -2.55 12.18
CA VAL A 3 3.05 -1.54 12.07
C VAL A 3 3.66 -0.17 12.34
N VAL A 4 3.51 0.74 11.37
CA VAL A 4 3.93 2.13 11.49
C VAL A 4 2.67 2.99 11.62
N ASN A 5 2.60 3.76 12.71
CA ASN A 5 1.47 4.64 13.03
C ASN A 5 1.82 6.14 12.88
N ILE A 6 3.04 6.46 12.43
CA ILE A 6 3.51 7.83 12.22
C ILE A 6 3.43 8.15 10.72
N PRO A 7 2.61 9.13 10.30
CA PRO A 7 2.43 9.45 8.88
C PRO A 7 3.65 10.13 8.25
N SER A 8 4.52 10.75 9.05
CA SER A 8 5.79 11.34 8.58
C SER A 8 6.92 10.31 8.42
N TYR A 9 6.61 9.02 8.40
CA TYR A 9 7.61 7.98 8.16
C TYR A 9 8.19 8.10 6.75
N SER A 10 9.51 8.16 6.66
CA SER A 10 10.24 8.19 5.39
C SER A 10 10.54 6.77 4.93
N VAL A 11 9.91 6.35 3.84
CA VAL A 11 10.15 5.04 3.20
C VAL A 11 11.47 5.09 2.43
N ARG A 12 12.29 4.05 2.58
CA ARG A 12 13.53 3.90 1.80
C ARG A 12 13.30 3.04 0.56
N ALA A 13 14.11 3.26 -0.47
CA ALA A 13 14.06 2.44 -1.67
C ALA A 13 14.26 0.96 -1.33
N GLY A 14 13.42 0.08 -1.90
CA GLY A 14 13.43 -1.36 -1.65
C GLY A 14 12.63 -1.82 -0.42
N GLU A 15 12.06 -0.90 0.38
CA GLU A 15 11.14 -1.29 1.46
C GLU A 15 9.76 -1.65 0.91
N VAL A 16 9.15 -2.71 1.46
CA VAL A 16 7.81 -3.18 1.07
C VAL A 16 6.76 -2.60 2.02
N VAL A 17 5.79 -1.89 1.44
CA VAL A 17 4.65 -1.33 2.17
C VAL A 17 3.42 -2.20 1.89
N GLY A 18 2.70 -2.59 2.94
CA GLY A 18 1.52 -3.43 2.84
C GLY A 18 0.44 -3.04 3.84
N VAL A 19 -0.80 -3.36 3.51
CA VAL A 19 -1.95 -3.20 4.41
C VAL A 19 -1.99 -4.41 5.35
N ARG A 20 -2.27 -4.16 6.63
CA ARG A 20 -2.45 -5.24 7.61
C ARG A 20 -3.66 -6.11 7.25
N GLU A 21 -3.55 -7.41 7.43
CA GLU A 21 -4.58 -8.41 7.07
C GLU A 21 -5.97 -8.10 7.61
N LYS A 22 -6.08 -7.72 8.89
CA LYS A 22 -7.36 -7.32 9.50
C LYS A 22 -8.01 -6.12 8.79
N SER A 23 -7.21 -5.28 8.14
CA SER A 23 -7.64 -4.06 7.46
C SER A 23 -7.85 -4.26 5.96
N LYS A 24 -7.35 -5.34 5.35
CA LYS A 24 -7.50 -5.61 3.91
C LYS A 24 -8.97 -5.70 3.48
N SER A 25 -9.85 -6.17 4.36
CA SER A 25 -11.29 -6.28 4.09
C SER A 25 -12.09 -4.99 4.34
N LEU A 26 -11.43 -3.89 4.69
CA LEU A 26 -12.13 -2.61 4.89
C LEU A 26 -12.55 -2.03 3.54
N GLU A 27 -13.84 -1.73 3.41
CA GLU A 27 -14.45 -1.20 2.20
C GLU A 27 -13.72 0.07 1.68
N VAL A 28 -13.35 0.96 2.60
CA VAL A 28 -12.62 2.20 2.28
C VAL A 28 -11.31 1.93 1.53
N ILE A 29 -10.59 0.86 1.90
CA ILE A 29 -9.32 0.49 1.27
C ILE A 29 -9.59 -0.11 -0.12
N SER A 30 -10.56 -1.01 -0.23
CA SER A 30 -10.95 -1.63 -1.52
C SER A 30 -11.40 -0.60 -2.55
N ASN A 31 -12.25 0.34 -2.14
CA ASN A 31 -12.76 1.40 -3.01
C ASN A 31 -11.64 2.33 -3.49
N ALA A 32 -10.68 2.67 -2.62
CA ALA A 32 -9.54 3.52 -2.99
C ALA A 32 -8.61 2.83 -4.01
N LEU A 33 -8.44 1.52 -3.95
CA LEU A 33 -7.58 0.75 -4.85
C LEU A 33 -8.22 0.47 -6.21
N THR A 34 -9.56 0.43 -6.30
CA THR A 34 -10.28 0.05 -7.53
C THR A 34 -10.11 1.08 -8.65
N GLY A 35 -9.96 2.36 -8.31
CA GLY A 35 -9.79 3.46 -9.28
C GLY A 35 -8.35 3.87 -9.57
N PHE A 36 -7.35 3.24 -8.93
CA PHE A 36 -5.96 3.67 -9.06
C PHE A 36 -5.30 3.07 -10.32
N ASN A 37 -4.56 3.89 -11.07
CA ASN A 37 -3.73 3.42 -12.17
C ASN A 37 -2.34 3.06 -11.63
N HIS A 38 -2.07 1.76 -11.53
CA HIS A 38 -0.89 1.21 -10.87
C HIS A 38 0.41 1.44 -11.66
N SER A 39 0.32 1.84 -12.93
CA SER A 39 1.47 2.14 -13.79
C SER A 39 1.78 3.64 -13.87
N LYS A 40 1.17 4.48 -13.03
CA LYS A 40 1.35 5.93 -13.07
C LYS A 40 2.77 6.36 -12.68
N TYR A 41 3.43 5.60 -11.81
CA TYR A 41 4.75 5.94 -11.29
C TYR A 41 5.75 4.81 -11.56
N PRO A 42 6.85 5.08 -12.29
CA PRO A 42 7.79 4.02 -12.70
C PRO A 42 8.66 3.50 -11.56
N TRP A 43 8.72 4.20 -10.42
CA TRP A 43 9.47 3.82 -9.22
C TRP A 43 8.63 3.03 -8.21
N LEU A 44 7.33 2.90 -8.45
CA LEU A 44 6.39 2.21 -7.56
C LEU A 44 5.90 0.95 -8.25
N GLU A 45 6.31 -0.21 -7.72
CA GLU A 45 5.76 -1.49 -8.13
C GLU A 45 4.55 -1.83 -7.25
N TRP A 46 3.47 -2.27 -7.88
CA TRP A 46 2.25 -2.69 -7.19
C TRP A 46 2.01 -4.19 -7.37
N ASP A 47 1.96 -4.92 -6.27
CA ASP A 47 1.51 -6.32 -6.24
C ASP A 47 0.03 -6.42 -5.81
N ARG A 48 -0.81 -7.05 -6.64
CA ARG A 48 -2.23 -7.31 -6.34
C ARG A 48 -2.47 -8.68 -5.69
N ALA A 49 -1.50 -9.60 -5.74
CA ALA A 49 -1.74 -11.02 -5.46
C ALA A 49 -1.65 -11.39 -3.98
N SER A 50 -1.19 -10.47 -3.12
CA SER A 50 -0.76 -10.76 -1.74
C SER A 50 -1.65 -10.16 -0.65
#